data_AF-A0A6G0YDG0-F1
#
_entry.id   AF-A0A6G0YDG0-F1
#
_cell.length_a   1.000
_cell.length_b   1.000
_cell.length_c   1.000
_cell.angle_alpha   90.00
_cell.angle_beta   90.00
_cell.angle_gamma   90.00
#
_symmetry.space_group_name_H-M   'P 1'
#
loop_
_entity.id
_entity.type
_entity.pdbx_description
1 polymer ?
#
loop_
_entity_poly.entity_id
_entity_poly.type
_entity_poly.pdbx_seq_one_letter_code
_entity_poly.pdbx_strand_id
1 'polypeptide(L)'
;MASAHYLEHYLDSLESLPVELQRNFTLMRDLDSRAQTLMCNIDKQADDYLSNVKGYAPDKKTEALSSIQRQFDKAKEYGDDKVQLAIQTYELSLPVELQRNFTLMRDLDSRAQTLMCNIDKQADDYLSNVKGYAPNKKTEALSSIQRQFDKAKEYGDDKVQLAIQTYELVDKHIRKLDSELARFEAEIQDKSISTARNIEGNSQKLGCKKTKGKDIKKKNLS
;
A
#
# COMPACT_ATOMS: atom_id res chain seq x y z
N MET A 1 -7.79 -16.27 -24.80
CA MET A 1 -8.61 -15.04 -24.71
C MET A 1 -8.66 -14.44 -23.30
N ALA A 2 -8.38 -15.17 -22.21
CA ALA A 2 -8.33 -14.60 -20.85
C ALA A 2 -7.10 -13.71 -20.56
N SER A 3 -5.98 -13.88 -21.28
CA SER A 3 -4.75 -13.10 -21.08
C SER A 3 -4.84 -11.65 -21.57
N ALA A 4 -5.70 -11.37 -22.57
CA ALA A 4 -5.89 -10.03 -23.10
C ALA A 4 -6.70 -9.15 -22.14
N HIS A 5 -7.73 -9.71 -21.49
CA HIS A 5 -8.61 -8.99 -20.59
C HIS A 5 -7.94 -8.62 -19.26
N TYR A 6 -7.03 -9.48 -18.77
CA TYR A 6 -6.19 -9.17 -17.62
C TYR A 6 -5.20 -8.05 -17.93
N LEU A 7 -4.64 -8.05 -19.14
CA LEU A 7 -3.72 -7.00 -19.59
C LEU A 7 -4.44 -5.66 -19.77
N GLU A 8 -5.66 -5.65 -20.30
CA GLU A 8 -6.51 -4.44 -20.39
C GLU A 8 -6.82 -3.88 -19.00
N HIS A 9 -7.31 -4.69 -18.06
CA HIS A 9 -7.58 -4.21 -16.69
C HIS A 9 -6.32 -3.69 -15.98
N TYR A 10 -5.17 -4.33 -16.22
CA TYR A 10 -3.90 -3.88 -15.67
C TYR A 10 -3.42 -2.58 -16.32
N LEU A 11 -3.61 -2.42 -17.63
CA LEU A 11 -3.28 -1.19 -18.36
C LEU A 11 -4.22 -0.03 -17.97
N ASP A 12 -5.51 -0.29 -17.78
CA ASP A 12 -6.48 0.69 -17.25
C ASP A 12 -6.10 1.13 -15.82
N SER A 13 -5.61 0.19 -14.99
CA SER A 13 -5.09 0.48 -13.65
C SER A 13 -3.79 1.28 -13.67
N LEU A 14 -2.97 1.12 -14.72
CA LEU A 14 -1.77 1.93 -14.94
C LEU A 14 -2.09 3.32 -15.48
N GLU A 15 -3.18 3.47 -16.24
CA GLU A 15 -3.62 4.75 -16.80
C GLU A 15 -4.27 5.65 -15.74
N SER A 16 -4.92 5.07 -14.72
CA SER A 16 -5.47 5.82 -13.58
C SER A 16 -4.42 6.26 -12.55
N LEU A 17 -3.21 5.69 -12.60
CA LEU A 17 -2.17 5.87 -11.59
C LEU A 17 -1.70 7.33 -11.41
N PRO A 18 -1.44 8.13 -12.48
CA PRO A 18 -1.11 9.55 -12.33
C PRO A 18 -2.25 10.34 -11.67
N VAL A 19 -3.51 9.95 -11.93
CA VAL A 19 -4.70 10.58 -11.37
C VAL A 19 -4.87 10.20 -9.89
N GLU A 20 -4.60 8.95 -9.51
CA GLU A 20 -4.63 8.50 -8.11
C GLU A 20 -3.51 9.12 -7.27
N LEU A 21 -2.29 9.24 -7.81
CA LEU A 21 -1.21 9.99 -7.17
C LEU A 21 -1.58 11.46 -6.99
N GLN A 22 -2.08 12.11 -8.04
CA GLN A 22 -2.53 13.50 -7.98
C GLN A 22 -3.65 13.68 -6.94
N ARG A 23 -4.60 12.75 -6.88
CA ARG A 23 -5.67 12.72 -5.88
C ARG A 23 -5.12 12.52 -4.47
N ASN A 24 -4.18 11.60 -4.26
CA ASN A 24 -3.58 11.32 -2.96
C ASN A 24 -2.73 12.48 -2.44
N PHE A 25 -1.95 13.14 -3.31
CA PHE A 25 -1.25 14.37 -2.94
C PHE A 25 -2.20 15.52 -2.61
N THR A 26 -3.31 15.63 -3.33
CA THR A 26 -4.36 16.60 -3.01
C THR A 26 -4.98 16.32 -1.64
N LEU A 27 -5.29 15.05 -1.35
CA LEU A 27 -5.84 14.62 -0.06
C LEU A 27 -4.83 14.81 1.09
N MET A 28 -3.54 14.52 0.89
CA MET A 28 -2.50 14.81 1.90
C MET A 28 -2.41 16.30 2.21
N ARG A 29 -2.47 17.17 1.19
CA ARG A 29 -2.45 18.61 1.38
C ARG A 29 -3.70 19.12 2.11
N ASP A 30 -4.86 18.52 1.82
CA ASP A 30 -6.12 18.84 2.51
C ASP A 30 -6.07 18.40 3.98
N LEU A 31 -5.55 17.21 4.27
CA LEU A 31 -5.35 16.72 5.65
C LEU A 31 -4.38 17.63 6.42
N ASP A 32 -3.27 18.03 5.81
CA ASP A 32 -2.32 18.99 6.39
C ASP A 32 -2.99 20.33 6.69
N SER A 33 -3.75 20.87 5.73
CA SER A 33 -4.43 22.16 5.90
C SER A 33 -5.45 22.11 7.04
N ARG A 34 -6.20 21.01 7.17
CA ARG A 34 -7.18 20.81 8.26
C ARG A 34 -6.50 20.65 9.62
N ALA A 35 -5.42 19.87 9.70
CA ALA A 35 -4.64 19.70 10.93
C ALA A 35 -4.03 21.04 11.37
N GLN A 36 -3.46 21.80 10.44
CA GLN A 36 -2.87 23.11 10.71
C GLN A 36 -3.93 24.12 11.17
N THR A 37 -5.13 24.10 10.57
CA THR A 37 -6.25 24.95 10.99
C THR A 37 -6.68 24.64 12.43
N LEU A 38 -6.78 23.35 12.79
CA LEU A 38 -7.09 22.94 14.17
C LEU A 38 -5.98 23.36 15.14
N MET A 39 -4.71 23.21 14.77
CA MET A 39 -3.57 23.66 15.56
C MET A 39 -3.63 25.16 15.85
N CYS A 40 -3.88 26.00 14.84
CA CYS A 40 -4.05 27.44 15.06
C CYS A 40 -5.26 27.80 15.93
N ASN A 41 -6.35 27.03 15.86
CA ASN A 41 -7.51 27.23 16.73
C ASN A 41 -7.22 26.82 18.17
N ILE A 42 -6.48 25.73 18.37
CA ILE A 42 -6.02 25.28 19.67
C ILE A 42 -5.13 26.34 20.32
N ASP A 43 -4.16 26.89 19.58
CA ASP A 43 -3.27 27.94 20.08
C ASP A 43 -4.05 29.16 20.57
N LYS A 44 -4.99 29.65 19.76
CA LYS A 44 -5.87 30.78 20.15
C LYS A 44 -6.71 30.48 21.40
N GLN A 45 -7.33 29.30 21.45
CA GLN A 45 -8.14 28.90 22.60
C GLN A 45 -7.30 28.70 23.87
N ALA A 46 -6.06 28.21 23.72
CA ALA A 46 -5.12 28.07 24.82
C ALA A 46 -4.66 29.44 25.35
N ASP A 47 -4.36 30.39 24.46
CA ASP A 47 -3.98 31.76 24.82
C ASP A 47 -5.12 32.49 25.54
N ASP A 48 -6.36 32.37 25.04
CA ASP A 48 -7.55 32.93 25.66
C ASP A 48 -7.83 32.31 27.03
N TYR A 49 -7.66 30.99 27.14
CA TYR A 49 -7.79 30.26 28.40
C TYR A 49 -6.75 30.74 29.42
N LEU A 50 -5.48 30.81 29.05
CA LEU A 50 -4.39 31.25 29.94
C LEU A 50 -4.57 32.69 30.41
N SER A 51 -5.05 33.57 29.52
CA SER A 51 -5.30 34.98 29.82
C SER A 51 -6.46 35.18 30.80
N ASN A 52 -7.49 34.32 30.74
CA ASN A 52 -8.72 34.47 31.52
C ASN A 52 -8.88 33.45 32.67
N VAL A 53 -7.91 32.55 32.87
CA VAL A 53 -8.00 31.41 33.80
C VAL A 53 -8.30 31.81 35.24
N LYS A 54 -7.87 33.00 35.68
CA LYS A 54 -8.11 33.49 37.04
C LYS A 54 -9.58 33.89 37.29
N GLY A 55 -10.32 34.24 36.23
CA GLY A 55 -11.72 34.65 36.28
C GLY A 55 -12.74 33.55 35.98
N TYR A 56 -12.30 32.34 35.62
CA TYR A 56 -13.19 31.23 35.29
C TYR A 56 -13.70 30.46 36.52
N ALA A 57 -14.99 30.14 36.48
CA ALA A 57 -15.58 29.10 37.31
C ALA A 57 -14.93 27.73 37.00
N PRO A 58 -14.84 26.82 37.98
CA PRO A 58 -14.21 25.50 37.80
C PRO A 58 -14.84 24.71 36.64
N ASP A 59 -16.16 24.78 36.45
CA ASP A 59 -16.85 24.09 35.36
C ASP A 59 -16.39 24.60 33.98
N LYS A 60 -16.32 25.93 33.80
CA LYS A 60 -15.81 26.55 32.57
C LYS A 60 -14.35 26.21 32.29
N LYS A 61 -13.53 26.05 33.33
CA LYS A 61 -12.13 25.62 33.14
C LYS A 61 -12.05 24.22 32.55
N THR A 62 -12.85 23.32 33.13
CA THR A 62 -12.90 21.91 32.73
C THR A 62 -13.44 21.77 31.31
N GLU A 63 -14.45 22.56 30.95
CA GLU A 63 -15.04 22.60 29.62
C GLU A 63 -14.05 23.14 28.55
N ALA A 64 -13.36 24.24 28.83
CA ALA A 64 -12.37 24.82 27.92
C ALA A 64 -11.20 23.84 27.66
N LEU A 65 -10.68 23.19 28.70
CA LEU A 65 -9.64 22.17 28.57
C LEU A 65 -10.13 20.95 27.77
N SER A 66 -11.36 20.50 28.01
CA SER A 66 -11.95 19.38 27.27
C SER A 66 -12.13 19.71 25.78
N SER A 67 -12.51 20.95 25.46
CA SER A 67 -12.64 21.43 24.07
C SER A 67 -11.30 21.47 23.34
N ILE A 68 -10.24 21.95 24.01
CA ILE A 68 -8.87 21.98 23.49
C ILE A 68 -8.37 20.55 23.25
N GLN A 69 -8.54 19.65 24.23
CA GLN A 69 -8.12 18.26 24.12
C GLN A 69 -8.79 17.55 22.94
N ARG A 70 -10.11 17.72 22.78
CA ARG A 70 -10.85 17.12 21.67
C ARG A 70 -10.36 17.59 20.30
N GLN A 71 -10.02 18.87 20.17
CA GLN A 71 -9.47 19.40 18.93
C GLN A 71 -8.06 18.88 18.67
N PHE A 72 -7.25 18.71 19.71
CA PHE A 72 -5.93 18.12 19.62
C PHE A 72 -6.00 16.65 19.15
N ASP A 73 -6.89 15.86 19.73
CA ASP A 73 -7.11 14.46 19.31
C ASP A 73 -7.54 14.39 17.84
N LYS A 74 -8.39 15.32 17.39
CA LYS A 74 -8.81 15.40 15.97
C LYS A 74 -7.67 15.82 15.03
N ALA A 75 -6.81 16.74 15.45
CA ALA A 75 -5.62 17.13 14.68
C ALA A 75 -4.62 15.97 14.57
N LYS A 76 -4.48 15.19 15.64
CA LYS A 76 -3.67 13.98 15.66
C LYS A 76 -4.21 12.92 14.70
N GLU A 77 -5.52 12.69 14.69
CA GLU A 77 -6.19 11.77 13.75
C GLU A 77 -5.88 12.13 12.29
N TYR A 78 -5.91 13.41 11.91
CA TYR A 78 -5.51 13.83 10.55
C TYR A 78 -4.03 13.56 10.24
N GLY A 79 -3.15 13.62 11.24
CA GLY A 79 -1.76 13.22 11.10
C GLY A 79 -1.61 11.71 10.86
N ASP A 80 -2.35 10.89 11.60
CA ASP A 80 -2.38 9.44 11.44
C ASP A 80 -2.96 9.04 10.07
N ASP A 81 -4.05 9.68 9.63
CA ASP A 81 -4.65 9.50 8.30
C ASP A 81 -3.67 9.85 7.18
N LYS A 82 -2.89 10.93 7.36
CA LYS A 82 -1.87 11.33 6.39
C LYS A 82 -0.74 10.31 6.32
N VAL A 83 -0.29 9.78 7.46
CA VAL A 83 0.71 8.71 7.51
C VAL A 83 0.18 7.47 6.81
N GLN A 84 -1.07 7.08 7.05
CA GLN A 84 -1.70 5.98 6.30
C GLN A 84 -1.77 6.26 4.81
N LEU A 85 -2.15 7.48 4.39
CA LEU A 85 -2.22 7.83 2.97
C LEU A 85 -0.83 7.81 2.31
N ALA A 86 0.20 8.22 3.04
CA ALA A 86 1.59 8.15 2.60
C ALA A 86 2.08 6.70 2.50
N ILE A 87 1.75 5.87 3.48
CA ILE A 87 1.99 4.42 3.45
C ILE A 87 1.29 3.80 2.25
N GLN A 88 0.01 4.11 2.02
CA GLN A 88 -0.74 3.65 0.86
C GLN A 88 -0.12 4.13 -0.46
N THR A 89 0.37 5.37 -0.51
CA THR A 89 1.06 5.92 -1.70
C THR A 89 2.41 5.23 -1.96
N TYR A 90 3.15 4.88 -0.90
CA TYR A 90 4.36 4.07 -0.98
C TYR A 90 4.06 2.59 -1.30
N GLU A 91 2.92 2.06 -0.88
CA GLU A 91 2.50 0.68 -1.13
C GLU A 91 1.86 0.49 -2.51
N LEU A 92 1.30 1.57 -3.09
CA LEU A 92 0.97 1.71 -4.50
C LEU A 92 2.23 1.83 -5.39
N SER A 93 3.43 1.57 -4.87
CA SER A 93 4.65 1.52 -5.69
C SER A 93 4.73 0.26 -6.57
N LEU A 94 3.96 -0.81 -6.29
CA LEU A 94 4.04 -2.05 -7.08
C LEU A 94 3.80 -1.80 -8.58
N PRO A 95 2.73 -1.11 -9.01
CA PRO A 95 2.51 -0.85 -10.43
C PRO A 95 3.59 0.05 -11.06
N VAL A 96 4.12 1.03 -10.32
CA VAL A 96 5.22 1.92 -10.78
C VAL A 96 6.51 1.12 -10.97
N GLU A 97 6.86 0.32 -9.98
CA GLU A 97 8.08 -0.50 -9.97
C GLU A 97 8.00 -1.58 -11.05
N LEU A 98 6.83 -2.21 -11.22
CA LEU A 98 6.55 -3.13 -12.32
C LEU A 98 6.68 -2.44 -13.68
N GLN A 99 6.05 -1.28 -13.86
CA GLN A 99 6.15 -0.50 -15.10
C GLN A 99 7.61 -0.15 -15.42
N ARG A 100 8.36 0.29 -14.42
CA ARG A 100 9.80 0.58 -14.55
C ARG A 100 10.59 -0.68 -14.95
N ASN A 101 10.37 -1.80 -14.27
CA ASN A 101 11.09 -3.03 -14.53
C ASN A 101 10.76 -3.60 -15.92
N PHE A 102 9.49 -3.59 -16.34
CA PHE A 102 9.11 -4.03 -17.69
C PHE A 102 9.67 -3.12 -18.78
N THR A 103 9.71 -1.80 -18.54
CA THR A 103 10.35 -0.86 -19.46
C THR A 103 11.83 -1.19 -19.61
N LEU A 104 12.53 -1.41 -18.51
CA LEU A 104 13.95 -1.75 -18.51
C LEU A 104 14.22 -3.12 -19.15
N MET A 105 13.37 -4.13 -18.93
CA MET A 105 13.47 -5.42 -19.62
C MET A 105 13.32 -5.27 -21.14
N ARG A 106 12.37 -4.46 -21.60
CA ARG A 106 12.18 -4.20 -23.03
C ARG A 106 13.39 -3.46 -23.64
N ASP A 107 13.99 -2.55 -22.89
CA ASP A 107 15.20 -1.84 -23.31
C ASP A 107 16.41 -2.79 -23.40
N LEU A 108 16.57 -3.70 -22.44
CA LEU A 108 17.58 -4.76 -22.48
C LEU A 108 17.37 -5.69 -23.67
N ASP A 109 16.13 -6.11 -23.93
CA ASP A 109 15.77 -6.91 -25.11
C ASP A 109 16.11 -6.21 -26.41
N SER A 110 15.73 -4.93 -26.54
CA SER A 110 16.01 -4.13 -27.74
C SER A 110 17.51 -4.00 -27.99
N ARG A 111 18.31 -3.77 -26.93
CA ARG A 111 19.77 -3.70 -27.03
C ARG A 111 20.39 -5.05 -27.40
N ALA A 112 19.95 -6.14 -26.77
CA ALA A 112 20.41 -7.49 -27.07
C ALA A 112 20.07 -7.87 -28.51
N GLN A 113 18.85 -7.59 -28.96
CA GLN A 113 18.40 -7.86 -30.33
C GLN A 113 19.18 -7.03 -31.35
N THR A 114 19.48 -5.76 -31.06
CA THR A 114 20.30 -4.92 -31.93
C THR A 114 21.71 -5.49 -32.08
N LEU A 115 22.33 -5.95 -30.98
CA LEU A 115 23.63 -6.63 -31.05
C LEU A 115 23.54 -7.92 -31.84
N MET A 116 22.49 -8.73 -31.66
CA MET A 116 22.32 -9.96 -32.42
C MET A 116 22.21 -9.71 -33.92
N CYS A 117 21.41 -8.74 -34.34
CA CYS A 117 21.31 -8.35 -35.76
C CYS A 117 22.67 -7.87 -36.34
N ASN A 118 23.51 -7.23 -35.52
CA ASN A 118 24.83 -6.79 -35.95
C ASN A 118 25.81 -7.98 -36.05
N ILE A 119 25.74 -8.91 -35.10
CA ILE A 119 26.50 -10.16 -35.11
C ILE A 119 26.17 -10.96 -36.36
N ASP A 120 24.89 -11.13 -36.69
CA ASP A 120 24.44 -11.87 -37.87
C ASP A 120 25.03 -11.25 -39.15
N LYS A 121 24.94 -9.92 -39.31
CA LYS A 121 25.52 -9.21 -40.46
C LYS A 121 27.04 -9.38 -40.55
N GLN A 122 27.74 -9.30 -39.42
CA GLN A 122 29.19 -9.46 -39.39
C GLN A 122 29.61 -10.91 -39.65
N ALA A 123 28.84 -11.88 -39.17
CA ALA A 123 29.06 -13.29 -39.43
C ALA A 123 28.83 -13.62 -40.92
N ASP A 124 27.78 -13.07 -41.53
CA ASP A 124 27.49 -13.23 -42.96
C ASP A 124 28.59 -12.63 -43.84
N ASP A 125 29.07 -11.41 -43.52
CA ASP A 125 30.18 -10.77 -44.22
C ASP A 125 31.47 -11.58 -44.07
N TYR A 126 31.76 -12.04 -42.86
CA TYR A 126 32.90 -12.90 -42.58
C TYR A 126 32.85 -14.18 -43.41
N LEU A 127 31.74 -14.91 -43.38
CA LEU A 127 31.56 -16.17 -44.12
C LEU A 127 31.69 -15.97 -45.63
N SER A 128 31.16 -14.86 -46.15
CA SER A 128 31.21 -14.52 -47.58
C SER A 128 32.63 -14.17 -48.04
N ASN A 129 33.41 -13.48 -47.19
CA ASN A 129 34.72 -12.93 -47.56
C ASN A 129 35.92 -13.70 -46.95
N VAL A 130 35.68 -14.78 -46.20
CA VAL A 130 36.73 -15.51 -45.44
C VAL A 130 37.88 -16.02 -46.31
N LYS A 131 37.64 -16.34 -47.58
CA LYS A 131 38.69 -16.82 -48.50
C LYS A 131 39.66 -15.71 -48.92
N GLY A 132 39.23 -14.46 -48.91
CA GLY A 132 40.03 -13.29 -49.29
C GLY A 132 40.72 -12.58 -48.12
N TYR A 133 40.46 -12.98 -46.88
CA TYR A 133 41.06 -12.33 -45.71
C TYR A 133 42.47 -12.83 -45.39
N ALA A 134 43.35 -11.89 -45.06
CA ALA A 134 44.61 -12.16 -44.38
C ALA A 134 44.35 -12.80 -43.00
N PRO A 135 45.24 -13.68 -42.52
CA PRO A 135 45.05 -14.39 -41.24
C PRO A 135 44.78 -13.45 -40.06
N ASN A 136 45.48 -12.30 -39.98
CA ASN A 136 45.25 -11.31 -38.91
C ASN A 136 43.83 -10.74 -38.94
N LYS A 137 43.31 -10.42 -40.13
CA LYS A 137 41.96 -9.88 -40.30
C LYS A 137 40.88 -10.90 -39.95
N LYS A 138 41.15 -12.20 -40.15
CA LYS A 138 40.24 -13.28 -39.72
C LYS A 138 40.10 -13.32 -38.21
N THR A 139 41.22 -13.29 -37.50
CA THR A 139 41.24 -13.34 -36.03
C THR A 139 40.58 -12.10 -35.43
N GLU A 140 40.82 -10.93 -36.02
CA GLU A 140 40.21 -9.66 -35.59
C GLU A 140 38.68 -9.68 -35.76
N ALA A 141 38.18 -10.09 -36.92
CA ALA A 141 36.74 -10.19 -37.16
C ALA A 141 36.05 -11.18 -36.20
N LEU A 142 36.63 -12.36 -35.99
CA LEU A 142 36.13 -13.33 -35.01
C LEU A 142 36.13 -12.77 -33.59
N SER A 143 37.20 -12.05 -33.20
CA SER A 143 37.28 -11.43 -31.88
C SER A 143 36.23 -10.34 -31.66
N SER A 144 35.88 -9.60 -32.73
CA SER A 144 34.85 -8.56 -32.70
C SER A 144 33.45 -9.14 -32.55
N ILE A 145 33.16 -10.23 -33.29
CA ILE A 145 31.90 -10.98 -33.18
C ILE A 145 31.76 -11.55 -31.77
N GLN A 146 32.81 -12.19 -31.25
CA GLN A 146 32.79 -12.78 -29.90
C GLN A 146 32.51 -11.72 -28.83
N ARG A 147 33.17 -10.56 -28.88
CA ARG A 147 32.94 -9.47 -27.92
C ARG A 147 31.50 -8.97 -27.94
N GLN A 148 30.89 -8.84 -29.11
CA GLN A 148 29.49 -8.43 -29.22
C GLN A 148 28.54 -9.51 -28.71
N PHE A 149 28.86 -10.78 -28.95
CA PHE A 149 28.09 -11.90 -28.43
C PHE A 149 28.12 -11.94 -26.89
N ASP A 150 29.31 -11.78 -26.30
CA ASP A 150 29.46 -11.71 -24.84
C ASP A 150 28.64 -10.53 -24.27
N LYS A 151 28.63 -9.38 -24.95
CA LYS A 151 27.82 -8.23 -24.54
C LYS A 151 26.31 -8.48 -24.67
N ALA A 152 25.87 -9.15 -25.73
CA ALA A 152 24.47 -9.53 -25.90
C ALA A 152 24.03 -10.52 -24.81
N LYS A 153 24.92 -11.45 -24.44
CA LYS A 153 24.71 -12.38 -23.34
C LYS A 153 24.59 -11.67 -22.00
N GLU A 154 25.45 -10.69 -21.70
CA GLU A 154 25.36 -9.88 -20.48
C GLU A 154 23.99 -9.20 -20.35
N TYR A 155 23.43 -8.63 -21.43
CA TYR A 155 22.07 -8.06 -21.39
C TYR A 155 20.99 -9.12 -21.13
N GLY A 156 21.19 -10.35 -21.61
CA GLY A 156 20.31 -11.48 -21.30
C GLY A 156 20.36 -11.85 -19.81
N ASP A 157 21.55 -11.91 -19.22
CA ASP A 157 21.75 -12.20 -17.80
C ASP A 157 21.15 -11.09 -16.91
N ASP A 158 21.37 -9.81 -17.26
CA ASP A 158 20.76 -8.65 -16.58
C ASP A 158 19.23 -8.72 -16.63
N LYS A 159 18.66 -9.12 -17.78
CA LYS A 159 17.21 -9.28 -17.93
C LYS A 159 16.66 -10.38 -17.02
N VAL A 160 17.36 -11.51 -16.92
CA VAL A 160 16.97 -12.62 -16.03
C VAL A 160 16.97 -12.14 -14.58
N GLN A 161 18.01 -11.43 -14.15
CA GLN A 161 18.08 -10.89 -12.79
C GLN A 161 16.96 -9.90 -12.51
N LEU A 162 16.67 -9.00 -13.46
CA LEU A 162 15.56 -8.06 -13.33
C LEU A 162 14.20 -8.79 -13.25
N ALA A 163 14.03 -9.89 -13.99
CA ALA A 163 12.81 -10.70 -13.93
C ALA A 163 12.63 -11.38 -12.58
N ILE A 164 13.71 -11.91 -12.01
CA ILE A 164 13.71 -12.50 -10.66
C ILE A 164 13.30 -11.43 -9.63
N GLN A 165 13.93 -10.25 -9.65
CA GLN A 165 13.60 -9.16 -8.74
C GLN A 165 12.14 -8.71 -8.88
N THR A 166 11.64 -8.64 -10.11
CA THR A 166 10.25 -8.28 -10.40
C THR A 166 9.28 -9.31 -9.84
N TYR A 167 9.62 -10.61 -9.95
CA TYR A 167 8.82 -11.68 -9.37
C TYR A 167 8.80 -11.64 -7.84
N GLU A 168 9.97 -11.47 -7.20
CA GLU A 168 10.09 -11.37 -5.74
C GLU A 168 9.30 -10.18 -5.18
N LEU A 169 9.31 -9.04 -5.89
CA LEU A 169 8.51 -7.89 -5.55
C LEU A 169 7.01 -8.23 -5.55
N VAL A 170 6.51 -8.87 -6.60
CA VAL A 170 5.10 -9.28 -6.71
C VAL A 170 4.75 -10.28 -5.61
N ASP A 171 5.59 -11.30 -5.36
CA ASP A 171 5.38 -12.30 -4.31
C ASP A 171 5.27 -11.65 -2.92
N LYS A 172 6.13 -10.68 -2.63
CA LYS A 172 6.07 -9.90 -1.38
C LYS A 172 4.72 -9.18 -1.22
N HIS A 173 4.19 -8.60 -2.29
CA HIS A 173 2.88 -7.94 -2.26
C HIS A 173 1.73 -8.93 -2.09
N ILE A 174 1.78 -10.09 -2.74
CA ILE A 174 0.78 -11.16 -2.57
C ILE A 174 0.71 -11.60 -1.11
N ARG A 175 1.86 -11.97 -0.51
CA ARG A 175 1.90 -12.41 0.91
C ARG A 175 1.39 -11.38 1.89
N LYS A 176 1.61 -10.10 1.59
CA LYS A 176 1.13 -9.00 2.41
C LYS A 176 -0.39 -8.86 2.32
N LEU A 177 -0.94 -8.88 1.10
CA LEU A 177 -2.39 -8.89 0.88
C LEU A 177 -3.05 -10.09 1.57
N ASP A 178 -2.45 -11.28 1.48
CA ASP A 178 -2.95 -12.47 2.18
C ASP A 178 -2.98 -12.27 3.70
N SER A 179 -1.95 -11.63 4.27
CA SER A 179 -1.87 -11.33 5.70
C SER A 179 -2.92 -10.29 6.14
N GLU A 180 -3.14 -9.27 5.32
CA GLU A 180 -4.16 -8.24 5.55
C GLU A 180 -5.58 -8.81 5.45
N LEU A 181 -5.83 -9.66 4.46
CA LEU A 181 -7.09 -10.39 4.31
C LEU A 181 -7.38 -11.26 5.53
N ALA A 182 -6.40 -12.05 5.98
CA ALA A 182 -6.55 -12.90 7.16
C ALA A 182 -6.86 -12.08 8.43
N ARG A 183 -6.21 -10.92 8.59
CA ARG A 183 -6.49 -9.99 9.69
C ARG A 183 -7.90 -9.40 9.58
N PHE A 184 -8.30 -8.98 8.38
CA PHE A 184 -9.61 -8.40 8.13
C PHE A 184 -10.74 -9.40 8.41
N GLU A 185 -10.57 -10.65 7.99
CA GLU A 185 -11.47 -11.76 8.32
C GLU A 185 -11.58 -11.98 9.83
N ALA A 186 -10.46 -11.96 10.56
CA ALA A 186 -10.45 -12.08 12.01
C ALA A 186 -11.17 -10.91 12.71
N GLU A 187 -11.00 -9.67 12.23
CA GLU A 187 -11.71 -8.50 12.76
C GLU A 187 -13.23 -8.56 12.49
N ILE A 188 -13.66 -9.08 11.34
CA ILE A 188 -15.08 -9.32 11.06
C ILE A 188 -15.65 -10.40 11.99
N GLN A 189 -14.92 -11.50 12.17
CA GLN A 189 -15.33 -12.57 13.09
C GLN A 189 -15.44 -12.04 14.52
N ASP A 190 -14.46 -11.29 15.02
CA ASP A 190 -14.51 -10.73 16.37
C ASP A 190 -15.65 -9.73 16.57
N LYS A 191 -15.93 -8.87 15.58
CA LYS A 191 -17.11 -7.97 15.57
C LYS A 191 -18.43 -8.75 15.59
N SER A 192 -18.52 -9.85 14.85
CA SER A 192 -19.72 -10.71 14.85
C SER A 192 -19.92 -11.40 16.21
N ILE A 193 -18.83 -11.90 16.82
CA ILE A 193 -18.86 -12.57 18.12
C ILE A 193 -19.18 -11.56 19.23
N SER A 194 -18.59 -10.36 19.20
CA SER A 194 -18.86 -9.31 20.19
C SER A 194 -20.29 -8.75 20.06
N THR A 195 -20.86 -8.71 18.84
CA THR A 195 -22.28 -8.40 18.63
C THR A 195 -23.18 -9.52 19.19
N ALA A 196 -22.86 -10.78 18.95
CA ALA A 196 -23.60 -11.92 19.50
C ALA A 196 -23.57 -11.96 21.04
N ARG A 197 -22.40 -11.73 21.67
CA ARG A 197 -22.28 -11.65 23.14
C ARG A 197 -23.11 -10.50 23.74
N ASN A 198 -23.24 -9.37 23.04
CA ASN A 198 -24.09 -8.26 23.50
C ASN A 198 -25.59 -8.61 23.45
N ILE A 199 -26.03 -9.43 22.50
CA ILE A 199 -27.43 -9.86 22.39
C ILE A 199 -27.79 -10.89 23.48
N GLU A 200 -26.88 -11.82 23.79
CA GLU A 200 -27.08 -12.78 24.88
C GLU A 200 -27.07 -12.12 26.27
N GLY A 201 -26.17 -11.15 26.49
CA GLY A 201 -26.12 -10.38 27.74
C GLY A 201 -27.38 -9.54 28.01
N ASN A 202 -28.08 -9.10 26.97
CA ASN A 202 -29.32 -8.34 27.10
C ASN A 202 -30.56 -9.24 27.29
N SER A 203 -30.49 -10.51 26.88
CA SER A 203 -31.59 -11.49 27.02
C SER A 203 -31.71 -12.06 28.45
N GLN A 204 -30.62 -12.07 29.23
CA GLN A 204 -30.66 -12.55 30.63
C GLN A 204 -31.28 -11.56 31.64
N LYS A 205 -31.56 -10.30 31.26
CA LYS A 205 -32.17 -9.31 32.17
C LYS A 205 -33.72 -9.29 32.22
N LEU A 206 -34.41 -10.01 31.33
CA LEU A 206 -35.89 -10.00 31.28
C LEU A 206 -36.57 -11.28 31.78
N GLY A 207 -35.80 -12.27 32.25
CA GLY A 207 -36.31 -13.60 32.59
C GLY A 207 -36.24 -14.00 34.06
N CYS A 208 -36.57 -13.13 35.04
CA CYS A 208 -36.80 -13.61 36.41
C CYS A 208 -37.73 -12.71 37.24
N LYS A 209 -39.05 -12.86 37.05
CA LYS A 209 -40.07 -12.49 38.06
C LYS A 209 -40.89 -13.73 38.37
N LYS A 210 -40.46 -14.54 39.34
CA LYS A 210 -41.34 -15.43 40.08
C LYS A 210 -41.18 -15.24 41.59
N THR A 211 -42.30 -14.79 42.17
CA THR A 211 -42.87 -15.13 43.47
C THR A 211 -42.08 -14.73 44.74
N LYS A 212 -42.43 -13.58 45.30
CA LYS A 212 -42.29 -13.30 46.74
C LYS A 212 -43.27 -14.18 47.51
N GLY A 213 -42.76 -15.10 48.32
CA GLY A 213 -43.51 -15.78 49.36
C GLY A 213 -43.94 -14.80 50.46
N LYS A 214 -45.14 -15.03 50.99
CA LYS A 214 -45.59 -14.48 52.28
C LYS A 214 -46.26 -15.63 53.04
N ASP A 215 -45.49 -16.21 53.96
CA ASP A 215 -46.03 -16.96 55.10
C ASP A 215 -47.07 -16.13 55.84
N ILE A 216 -48.20 -16.75 56.23
CA ILE A 216 -48.81 -16.56 57.55
C ILE A 216 -49.46 -17.90 57.97
N LYS A 217 -49.09 -18.27 59.19
CA LYS A 217 -49.41 -19.45 60.00
C LYS A 217 -50.90 -19.58 60.39
N LYS A 218 -51.25 -20.86 60.66
CA LYS A 218 -51.97 -21.40 61.83
C LYS A 218 -53.51 -21.53 61.82
N LYS A 219 -53.90 -22.70 62.38
CA LYS A 219 -55.16 -23.12 63.04
C LYS A 219 -56.26 -23.60 62.09
N ASN A 220 -57.04 -24.64 62.38
CA ASN A 220 -57.12 -25.63 63.44
C ASN A 220 -58.22 -26.63 63.02
N LEU A 221 -58.11 -27.86 63.56
CA LEU A 221 -59.17 -28.79 63.98
C LEU A 221 -60.22 -29.34 62.98
N SER A 222 -60.24 -30.69 63.02
CA SER A 222 -61.37 -31.65 62.94
C SER A 222 -61.96 -31.94 61.58
#